data_AF-A0A949YG86-F1
#
_entry.id   AF-A0A949YG86-F1
#
_cell.length_a   1.000
_cell.length_b   1.000
_cell.length_c   1.000
_cell.angle_alpha   90.00
_cell.angle_beta   90.00
_cell.angle_gamma   90.00
#
_symmetry.space_group_name_H-M   'P 1'
#
loop_
_entity.id
_entity.type
_entity.pdbx_description
1 polymer ?
#
loop_
_entity_poly.entity_id
_entity_poly.type
_entity_poly.pdbx_seq_one_letter_code
_entity_poly.pdbx_strand_id
1 'polypeptide(L)'
;MRHAIWLVILLGLIGCAPQEITEQIPIAGRRSVTFRRIGNEFVKAENDRFAVVEAGLTTYRTEGKNFVRWQFTIRPRPDTELAMVEVEDVTARRPALIIKDEHPQIEELQWSQQSPLIRATPALVPWLFSPNETTRVFRITVTEPDGKRSAVYQATRYSAEAKKKFRVLMGPELQNPPAS
;
A
#
# COMPACT_ATOMS: atom_id res chain seq x y z
N MET A 1 10.95 31.83 -62.16
CA MET A 1 9.83 31.44 -61.27
C MET A 1 10.01 29.98 -60.89
N ARG A 2 10.50 29.69 -59.67
CA ARG A 2 10.56 28.34 -59.10
C ARG A 2 10.31 28.47 -57.60
N HIS A 3 9.09 28.16 -57.18
CA HIS A 3 8.72 28.11 -55.76
C HIS A 3 9.08 26.73 -55.21
N ALA A 4 10.02 26.69 -54.27
CA ALA A 4 10.33 25.51 -53.48
C ALA A 4 9.45 25.52 -52.22
N ILE A 5 8.50 24.59 -52.16
CA ILE A 5 7.64 24.37 -50.99
C ILE A 5 8.38 23.43 -50.03
N TRP A 6 8.76 23.95 -48.86
CA TRP A 6 9.31 23.16 -47.76
C TRP A 6 8.16 22.53 -46.96
N LEU A 7 8.06 21.20 -47.04
CA LEU A 7 7.12 20.41 -46.26
C LEU A 7 7.76 20.12 -44.88
N VAL A 8 7.33 20.86 -43.85
CA VAL A 8 7.72 20.57 -42.47
C VAL A 8 6.85 19.42 -41.96
N ILE A 9 7.45 18.23 -41.84
CA ILE A 9 6.83 17.06 -41.21
C ILE A 9 6.88 17.26 -39.70
N LEU A 10 5.75 17.65 -39.09
CA LEU A 10 5.56 17.57 -37.64
C LEU A 10 5.37 16.10 -37.24
N LEU A 11 6.45 15.47 -36.79
CA LEU A 11 6.41 14.20 -36.06
C LEU A 11 5.83 14.44 -34.67
N GLY A 12 4.53 14.18 -34.51
CA GLY A 12 3.85 14.18 -33.22
C GLY A 12 4.39 13.06 -32.33
N LEU A 13 5.09 13.45 -31.26
CA LEU A 13 5.43 12.56 -30.14
C LEU A 13 4.12 12.20 -29.41
N ILE A 14 3.51 11.08 -29.78
CA ILE A 14 2.42 10.48 -29.01
C ILE A 14 3.05 9.88 -27.75
N GLY A 15 3.16 10.69 -26.70
CA GLY A 15 3.54 10.20 -25.38
C GLY A 15 2.40 9.35 -24.81
N CYS A 16 2.65 8.06 -24.59
CA CYS A 16 1.77 7.20 -23.77
C CYS A 16 1.77 7.73 -22.33
N ALA A 17 0.85 8.63 -22.01
CA ALA A 17 0.52 8.92 -20.62
C ALA A 17 -0.12 7.66 -20.01
N PRO A 18 0.37 7.15 -18.86
CA PRO A 18 -0.24 5.99 -18.23
C PRO A 18 -1.69 6.30 -17.87
N GLN A 19 -2.62 5.48 -18.39
CA GLN A 19 -4.04 5.68 -18.18
C GLN A 19 -4.41 5.41 -16.72
N GLU A 20 -5.14 6.36 -16.12
CA GLU A 20 -5.73 6.19 -14.80
C GLU A 20 -6.96 5.27 -14.89
N ILE A 21 -7.02 4.26 -14.03
CA ILE A 21 -8.12 3.29 -13.97
C ILE A 21 -8.76 3.37 -12.59
N THR A 22 -10.10 3.36 -12.56
CA THR A 22 -10.87 3.26 -11.32
C THR A 22 -11.28 1.80 -11.09
N GLU A 23 -11.10 1.31 -9.86
CA GLU A 23 -11.43 -0.06 -9.46
C GLU A 23 -12.25 -0.08 -8.18
N GLN A 24 -13.29 -0.93 -8.12
CA GLN A 24 -14.03 -1.20 -6.89
C GLN A 24 -13.49 -2.47 -6.23
N ILE A 25 -13.05 -2.35 -4.98
CA ILE A 25 -12.46 -3.46 -4.23
C ILE A 25 -13.36 -3.78 -3.04
N PRO A 26 -13.80 -5.04 -2.88
CA PRO A 26 -14.57 -5.46 -1.72
C PRO A 26 -13.71 -5.41 -0.45
N ILE A 27 -14.32 -4.96 0.64
CA ILE A 27 -13.71 -4.91 1.98
C ILE A 27 -14.64 -5.58 3.00
N ALA A 28 -14.12 -5.74 4.21
CA ALA A 28 -14.86 -6.24 5.36
C ALA A 28 -16.24 -5.56 5.53
N GLY A 29 -17.23 -6.33 5.98
CA GLY A 29 -18.59 -5.83 6.18
C GLY A 29 -19.45 -5.72 4.92
N ARG A 30 -19.11 -6.44 3.83
CA ARG A 30 -19.84 -6.45 2.54
C ARG A 30 -19.92 -5.08 1.88
N ARG A 31 -18.91 -4.25 2.11
CA ARG A 31 -18.76 -2.94 1.47
C ARG A 31 -17.75 -3.04 0.35
N SER A 32 -17.77 -2.08 -0.56
CA SER A 32 -16.73 -1.88 -1.56
C SER A 32 -16.22 -0.45 -1.47
N VAL A 33 -14.94 -0.25 -1.74
CA VAL A 33 -14.31 1.07 -1.83
C VAL A 33 -13.75 1.25 -3.23
N THR A 34 -13.90 2.45 -3.76
CA THR A 34 -13.40 2.83 -5.08
C THR A 34 -11.99 3.38 -4.96
N PHE A 35 -11.05 2.81 -5.72
CA PHE A 35 -9.66 3.22 -5.75
C PHE A 35 -9.26 3.66 -7.15
N ARG A 36 -8.36 4.64 -7.23
CA ARG A 36 -7.74 5.09 -8.47
C ARG A 36 -6.36 4.45 -8.58
N ARG A 37 -5.99 3.96 -9.76
CA ARG A 37 -4.73 3.26 -10.03
C ARG A 37 -4.06 3.85 -11.26
N ILE A 38 -2.75 4.03 -11.19
CA ILE A 38 -1.89 4.45 -12.30
C ILE A 38 -0.80 3.38 -12.44
N GLY A 39 -0.71 2.73 -13.60
CA GLY A 39 0.19 1.58 -13.76
C GLY A 39 -0.17 0.47 -12.77
N ASN A 40 0.80 -0.05 -11.99
CA ASN A 40 0.53 -1.12 -11.02
C ASN A 40 0.24 -0.61 -9.59
N GLU A 41 0.16 0.71 -9.39
CA GLU A 41 0.08 1.32 -8.07
C GLU A 41 -1.22 2.09 -7.86
N PHE A 42 -1.85 1.88 -6.71
CA PHE A 42 -2.97 2.71 -6.30
C PHE A 42 -2.47 4.09 -5.89
N VAL A 43 -3.19 5.13 -6.33
CA VAL A 43 -2.97 6.50 -5.91
C VAL A 43 -3.07 6.56 -4.39
N LYS A 44 -2.16 7.30 -3.76
CA LYS A 44 -2.16 7.47 -2.30
C LYS A 44 -3.44 8.16 -1.85
N ALA A 45 -4.08 7.59 -0.84
CA ALA A 45 -5.32 8.12 -0.31
C ALA A 45 -5.05 9.35 0.57
N GLU A 46 -5.95 10.32 0.53
CA GLU A 46 -5.93 11.50 1.39
C GLU A 46 -7.34 11.97 1.71
N ASN A 47 -7.47 12.75 2.77
CA ASN A 47 -8.67 13.51 3.10
C ASN A 47 -8.24 14.89 3.67
N ASP A 48 -9.21 15.62 4.23
CA ASP A 48 -9.01 16.96 4.80
C ASP A 48 -8.14 16.97 6.07
N ARG A 49 -7.82 15.80 6.64
CA ARG A 49 -7.04 15.67 7.90
C ARG A 49 -5.66 15.09 7.68
N PHE A 50 -5.48 14.17 6.74
CA PHE A 50 -4.17 13.57 6.49
C PHE A 50 -4.07 12.93 5.09
N ALA A 51 -2.83 12.73 4.65
CA ALA A 51 -2.50 11.98 3.45
C ALA A 51 -1.66 10.75 3.80
N VAL A 52 -1.91 9.63 3.13
CA VAL A 52 -1.07 8.43 3.22
C VAL A 52 0.20 8.66 2.41
N VAL A 53 1.35 8.45 3.03
CA VAL A 53 2.66 8.48 2.37
C VAL A 53 3.07 7.05 2.02
N GLU A 54 2.99 6.14 2.99
CA GLU A 54 3.39 4.75 2.84
C GLU A 54 2.36 3.78 3.45
N ALA A 55 2.15 2.65 2.77
CA ALA A 55 1.40 1.50 3.25
C ALA A 55 1.95 0.25 2.53
N GLY A 56 3.09 -0.22 3.00
CA GLY A 56 3.93 -1.18 2.30
C GLY A 56 4.36 -2.34 3.17
N LEU A 57 4.75 -3.44 2.54
CA LEU A 57 5.38 -4.58 3.21
C LEU A 57 6.91 -4.43 3.10
N THR A 58 7.59 -4.58 4.22
CA THR A 58 9.06 -4.65 4.28
C THR A 58 9.50 -6.05 4.68
N THR A 59 10.68 -6.46 4.22
CA THR A 59 11.30 -7.75 4.56
C THR A 59 12.39 -7.55 5.59
N TYR A 60 12.53 -8.48 6.52
CA TYR A 60 13.54 -8.47 7.57
C TYR A 60 14.13 -9.86 7.78
N ARG A 61 15.44 -9.95 7.98
CA ARG A 61 16.13 -11.22 8.26
C ARG A 61 16.84 -11.11 9.61
N THR A 62 16.58 -12.05 10.49
CA THR A 62 17.28 -12.16 11.78
C THR A 62 17.36 -13.62 12.19
N GLU A 63 18.47 -14.02 12.83
CA GLU A 63 18.71 -15.40 13.30
C GLU A 63 18.48 -16.47 12.21
N GLY A 64 18.86 -16.16 10.97
CA GLY A 64 18.65 -17.05 9.82
C GLY A 64 17.19 -17.23 9.39
N LYS A 65 16.23 -16.54 10.01
CA LYS A 65 14.81 -16.61 9.67
C LYS A 65 14.36 -15.37 8.92
N ASN A 66 13.34 -15.55 8.08
CA ASN A 66 12.72 -14.50 7.29
C ASN A 66 11.42 -14.02 7.90
N PHE A 67 11.27 -12.70 7.96
CA PHE A 67 10.10 -12.02 8.48
C PHE A 67 9.65 -10.94 7.51
N VAL A 68 8.38 -10.59 7.63
CA VAL A 68 7.79 -9.42 7.00
C VAL A 68 7.11 -8.57 8.05
N ARG A 69 6.99 -7.28 7.80
CA ARG A 69 6.17 -6.37 8.60
C ARG A 69 5.58 -5.30 7.70
N TRP A 70 4.45 -4.77 8.11
CA TRP A 70 3.85 -3.62 7.47
C TRP A 70 4.54 -2.34 7.97
N GLN A 71 4.78 -1.42 7.04
CA GLN A 71 5.21 -0.05 7.30
C GLN A 71 4.08 0.88 6.88
N PHE A 72 3.69 1.77 7.78
CA PHE A 72 2.70 2.81 7.49
C PHE A 72 3.29 4.17 7.83
N THR A 73 3.03 5.13 6.94
CA THR A 73 3.40 6.52 7.16
C THR A 73 2.25 7.41 6.68
N ILE A 74 1.83 8.35 7.53
CA ILE A 74 0.87 9.39 7.16
C ILE A 74 1.48 10.77 7.41
N ARG A 75 1.00 11.74 6.64
CA ARG A 75 1.28 13.16 6.84
C ARG A 75 -0.01 13.84 7.29
N PRO A 76 -0.15 14.19 8.58
CA PRO A 76 -1.26 15.02 9.04
C PRO A 76 -1.23 16.39 8.35
N ARG A 77 -2.40 17.00 8.20
CA ARG A 77 -2.51 18.43 7.83
C ARG A 77 -2.11 19.29 9.03
N PRO A 78 -1.69 20.56 8.82
CA PRO A 78 -1.17 21.42 9.90
C PRO A 78 -2.12 21.60 11.10
N ASP A 79 -3.42 21.47 10.90
CA ASP A 79 -4.47 21.65 11.91
C ASP A 79 -5.00 20.32 12.47
N THR A 80 -4.33 19.20 12.17
CA THR A 80 -4.71 17.86 12.62
C THR A 80 -3.79 17.40 13.74
N GLU A 81 -4.34 17.31 14.95
CA GLU A 81 -3.65 16.76 16.12
C GLU A 81 -3.96 15.28 16.27
N LEU A 82 -2.93 14.44 16.44
CA LEU A 82 -3.12 13.00 16.58
C LEU A 82 -3.19 12.63 18.08
N ALA A 83 -4.34 12.13 18.51
CA ALA A 83 -4.49 11.49 19.82
C ALA A 83 -4.36 9.97 19.72
N MET A 84 -4.80 9.36 18.62
CA MET A 84 -4.65 7.93 18.38
C MET A 84 -4.62 7.64 16.87
N VAL A 85 -3.82 6.66 16.47
CA VAL A 85 -3.82 6.11 15.11
C VAL A 85 -4.08 4.61 15.14
N GLU A 86 -5.11 4.17 14.41
CA GLU A 86 -5.45 2.75 14.23
C GLU A 86 -5.26 2.36 12.77
N VAL A 87 -4.60 1.22 12.54
CA VAL A 87 -4.46 0.62 11.22
C VAL A 87 -5.02 -0.79 11.24
N GLU A 88 -6.01 -1.04 10.39
CA GLU A 88 -6.64 -2.34 10.25
C GLU A 88 -6.51 -2.86 8.81
N ASP A 89 -6.26 -4.15 8.66
CA ASP A 89 -6.45 -4.85 7.40
C ASP A 89 -7.94 -5.16 7.20
N VAL A 90 -8.55 -4.57 6.18
CA VAL A 90 -9.97 -4.75 5.86
C VAL A 90 -10.17 -5.57 4.59
N THR A 91 -9.15 -6.28 4.12
CA THR A 91 -9.22 -7.12 2.91
C THR A 91 -10.13 -8.33 3.10
N ALA A 92 -10.08 -8.94 4.29
CA ALA A 92 -10.85 -10.15 4.60
C ALA A 92 -12.28 -9.81 5.05
N ARG A 93 -13.08 -10.85 5.35
CA ARG A 93 -14.48 -10.67 5.81
C ARG A 93 -14.60 -9.88 7.12
N ARG A 94 -13.60 -10.00 8.01
CA ARG A 94 -13.51 -9.29 9.29
C ARG A 94 -12.25 -8.43 9.28
N PRO A 95 -12.32 -7.17 9.77
CA PRO A 95 -11.13 -6.36 9.96
C PRO A 95 -10.16 -7.05 10.93
N ALA A 96 -8.86 -6.93 10.66
CA ALA A 96 -7.80 -7.35 11.57
C ALA A 96 -6.97 -6.13 11.98
N LEU A 97 -6.92 -5.83 13.27
CA LEU A 97 -6.08 -4.76 13.80
C LEU A 97 -4.59 -5.10 13.58
N ILE A 98 -3.86 -4.18 12.96
CA ILE A 98 -2.41 -4.30 12.73
C ILE A 98 -1.64 -3.41 13.71
N ILE A 99 -2.05 -2.14 13.84
CA ILE A 99 -1.45 -1.14 14.73
C ILE A 99 -2.56 -0.42 15.48
N LYS A 100 -2.33 -0.20 16.76
CA LYS A 100 -3.04 0.78 17.58
C LYS A 100 -1.98 1.57 18.33
N ASP A 101 -1.83 2.84 17.96
CA ASP A 101 -0.91 3.77 18.59
C ASP A 101 -1.72 4.81 19.37
N GLU A 102 -1.70 4.71 20.69
CA GLU A 102 -2.46 5.57 21.61
C GLU A 102 -1.70 6.86 21.97
N HIS A 103 -0.44 6.98 21.56
CA HIS A 103 0.40 8.14 21.82
C HIS A 103 1.27 8.47 20.59
N PRO A 104 0.65 8.74 19.43
CA PRO A 104 1.37 8.90 18.17
C PRO A 104 2.35 10.07 18.25
N GLN A 105 3.59 9.80 17.89
CA GLN A 105 4.64 10.83 17.80
C GLN A 105 4.82 11.27 16.35
N ILE A 106 4.92 12.59 16.14
CA ILE A 106 5.20 13.18 14.83
C ILE A 106 6.68 13.54 14.77
N GLU A 107 7.36 12.98 13.78
CA GLU A 107 8.74 13.28 13.44
C GLU A 107 8.79 13.75 11.99
N GLU A 108 9.49 14.84 11.72
CA GLU A 108 9.63 15.38 10.34
C GLU A 108 8.28 15.54 9.60
N LEU A 109 7.26 16.05 10.32
CA LEU A 109 5.89 16.26 9.83
C LEU A 109 5.12 14.97 9.47
N GLN A 110 5.59 13.81 9.92
CA GLN A 110 5.00 12.52 9.60
C GLN A 110 4.83 11.68 10.85
N TRP A 111 3.75 10.90 10.88
CA TRP A 111 3.64 9.75 11.77
C TRP A 111 4.05 8.51 10.98
N SER A 112 4.94 7.70 11.54
CA SER A 112 5.37 6.43 10.95
C SER A 112 5.32 5.33 12.00
N GLN A 113 4.82 4.16 11.62
CA GLN A 113 4.86 3.01 12.51
C GLN A 113 4.99 1.69 11.76
N GLN A 114 5.65 0.74 12.43
CA GLN A 114 5.86 -0.62 11.95
C GLN A 114 4.96 -1.59 12.70
N SER A 115 4.36 -2.54 11.98
CA SER A 115 3.71 -3.66 12.63
C SER A 115 4.74 -4.57 13.31
N PRO A 116 4.32 -5.43 14.25
CA PRO A 116 5.13 -6.55 14.71
C PRO A 116 5.62 -7.42 13.53
N LEU A 117 6.77 -8.08 13.74
CA LEU A 117 7.32 -9.02 12.76
C LEU A 117 6.43 -10.25 12.62
N ILE A 118 6.15 -10.63 11.37
CA ILE A 118 5.41 -11.84 11.02
C ILE A 118 6.38 -12.78 10.32
N ARG A 119 6.54 -14.00 10.82
CA ARG A 119 7.40 -14.99 10.17
C ARG A 119 6.86 -15.28 8.77
N ALA A 120 7.71 -15.17 7.76
CA ALA A 120 7.33 -15.28 6.35
C ALA A 120 7.22 -16.77 5.95
N THR A 121 6.12 -17.43 6.34
CA THR A 121 5.83 -18.82 5.95
C THR A 121 4.50 -18.93 5.21
N PRO A 122 4.28 -19.97 4.38
CA PRO A 122 2.98 -20.19 3.74
C PRO A 122 1.81 -20.31 4.72
N ALA A 123 2.06 -20.78 5.94
CA ALA A 123 1.02 -20.90 6.97
C ALA A 123 0.58 -19.53 7.54
N LEU A 124 1.53 -18.61 7.75
CA LEU A 124 1.25 -17.32 8.40
C LEU A 124 0.94 -16.21 7.41
N VAL A 125 1.52 -16.27 6.22
CA VAL A 125 1.35 -15.25 5.17
C VAL A 125 1.01 -15.92 3.83
N PRO A 126 -0.08 -16.73 3.74
CA PRO A 126 -0.36 -17.58 2.57
C PRO A 126 -0.46 -16.80 1.26
N TRP A 127 -1.01 -15.59 1.32
CA TRP A 127 -1.15 -14.73 0.15
C TRP A 127 0.19 -14.38 -0.49
N LEU A 128 1.27 -14.28 0.30
CA LEU A 128 2.62 -13.96 -0.20
C LEU A 128 3.20 -15.10 -1.03
N PHE A 129 2.73 -16.34 -0.84
CA PHE A 129 3.18 -17.54 -1.54
C PHE A 129 2.23 -17.97 -2.68
N SER A 130 1.01 -17.42 -2.71
CA SER A 130 0.06 -17.66 -3.80
C SER A 130 0.60 -17.16 -5.15
N PRO A 131 0.34 -17.87 -6.26
CA PRO A 131 0.74 -17.43 -7.60
C PRO A 131 -0.11 -16.28 -8.14
N ASN A 132 -1.30 -16.04 -7.57
CA ASN A 132 -2.21 -15.02 -8.05
C ASN A 132 -1.81 -13.63 -7.57
N GLU A 133 -2.25 -12.56 -8.24
CA GLU A 133 -2.13 -11.22 -7.67
C GLU A 133 -2.87 -11.12 -6.32
N THR A 134 -2.38 -10.27 -5.42
CA THR A 134 -3.06 -9.98 -4.17
C THR A 134 -3.14 -8.48 -3.97
N THR A 135 -4.36 -7.97 -3.79
CA THR A 135 -4.56 -6.61 -3.27
C THR A 135 -4.88 -6.69 -1.78
N ARG A 136 -4.21 -5.87 -0.98
CA ARG A 136 -4.53 -5.64 0.44
C ARG A 136 -5.13 -4.25 0.58
N VAL A 137 -6.14 -4.10 1.43
CA VAL A 137 -6.77 -2.82 1.73
C VAL A 137 -6.65 -2.55 3.22
N PHE A 138 -6.11 -1.38 3.55
CA PHE A 138 -5.94 -0.92 4.92
C PHE A 138 -6.90 0.23 5.20
N ARG A 139 -7.54 0.20 6.37
CA ARG A 139 -8.23 1.35 6.93
C ARG A 139 -7.31 2.00 7.95
N ILE A 140 -6.95 3.25 7.70
CA ILE A 140 -6.18 4.07 8.63
C ILE A 140 -7.15 5.06 9.26
N THR A 141 -7.30 5.01 10.57
CA THR A 141 -8.18 5.89 11.34
C THR A 141 -7.34 6.76 12.26
N VAL A 142 -7.49 8.07 12.14
CA VAL A 142 -6.97 9.07 13.06
C VAL A 142 -8.09 9.49 14.01
N THR A 143 -7.79 9.53 15.30
CA THR A 143 -8.64 10.14 16.33
C THR A 143 -7.92 11.35 16.89
N GLU A 144 -8.63 12.48 16.97
CA GLU A 144 -8.12 13.75 17.50
C GLU A 144 -8.48 13.91 18.99
N PRO A 145 -7.87 14.85 19.74
CA PRO A 145 -8.10 15.00 21.18
C PRO A 145 -9.56 15.27 21.57
N ASP A 146 -10.34 15.89 20.69
CA ASP A 146 -11.78 16.15 20.87
C ASP A 146 -12.65 14.90 20.61
N GLY A 147 -12.03 13.77 20.25
CA GLY A 147 -12.70 12.51 19.93
C GLY A 147 -13.17 12.40 18.47
N LYS A 148 -12.94 13.42 17.63
CA LYS A 148 -13.27 13.36 16.20
C LYS A 148 -12.46 12.28 15.51
N ARG A 149 -13.12 11.48 14.67
CA ARG A 149 -12.50 10.37 13.93
C ARG A 149 -12.55 10.62 12.43
N SER A 150 -11.41 10.44 11.77
CA SER A 150 -11.28 10.52 10.31
C SER A 150 -10.59 9.28 9.79
N ALA A 151 -11.09 8.71 8.69
CA ALA A 151 -10.53 7.51 8.11
C ALA A 151 -10.26 7.66 6.62
N VAL A 152 -9.21 7.00 6.15
CA VAL A 152 -8.93 6.78 4.73
C VAL A 152 -8.72 5.29 4.49
N TYR A 153 -8.94 4.86 3.25
CA TYR A 153 -8.66 3.50 2.81
C TYR A 153 -7.51 3.55 1.81
N GLN A 154 -6.47 2.75 2.06
CA GLN A 154 -5.34 2.62 1.16
C GLN A 154 -5.27 1.18 0.64
N ALA A 155 -5.30 1.01 -0.68
CA ALA A 155 -5.04 -0.27 -1.32
C ALA A 155 -3.56 -0.41 -1.71
N THR A 156 -3.01 -1.61 -1.58
CA THR A 156 -1.67 -1.96 -2.03
C THR A 156 -1.73 -3.28 -2.80
N ARG A 157 -1.20 -3.28 -4.03
CA ARG A 157 -1.22 -4.42 -4.95
C ARG A 157 0.12 -5.11 -5.02
N TYR A 158 0.10 -6.44 -4.91
CA TYR A 158 1.26 -7.31 -5.02
C TYR A 158 1.05 -8.26 -6.19
N SER A 159 1.71 -7.97 -7.31
CA SER A 159 1.72 -8.86 -8.47
C SER A 159 2.43 -10.18 -8.15
N ALA A 160 2.15 -11.22 -8.92
CA ALA A 160 2.83 -12.51 -8.80
C ALA A 160 4.37 -12.37 -8.85
N GLU A 161 4.86 -11.52 -9.76
CA GLU A 161 6.27 -11.24 -9.93
C GLU A 161 6.86 -10.48 -8.73
N ALA A 162 6.16 -9.47 -8.21
CA ALA A 162 6.60 -8.74 -7.02
C ALA A 162 6.72 -9.68 -5.82
N LYS A 163 5.74 -10.57 -5.62
CA LYS A 163 5.80 -11.58 -4.55
C LYS A 163 6.94 -12.57 -4.75
N LYS A 164 7.22 -13.00 -5.99
CA LYS A 164 8.39 -13.82 -6.31
C LYS A 164 9.69 -13.09 -5.95
N LYS A 165 9.84 -11.82 -6.35
CA LYS A 165 11.01 -10.98 -6.02
C LYS A 165 11.17 -10.83 -4.50
N PHE A 166 10.09 -10.57 -3.76
CA PHE A 166 10.12 -10.54 -2.29
C PHE A 166 10.66 -11.84 -1.70
N ARG A 167 10.19 -13.00 -2.18
CA ARG A 167 10.68 -14.30 -1.71
C ARG A 167 12.15 -14.53 -2.05
N VAL A 168 12.61 -14.09 -3.22
CA VAL A 168 14.03 -14.16 -3.61
C VAL A 168 14.90 -13.29 -2.69
N LEU A 169 14.48 -12.05 -2.39
CA LEU A 169 15.21 -11.13 -1.50
C LEU A 169 15.33 -11.66 -0.07
N MET A 170 14.34 -12.42 0.40
CA MET A 170 14.39 -13.10 1.70
C MET A 170 15.31 -14.34 1.69
N GLY A 171 15.77 -14.80 0.53
CA GLY A 171 16.73 -15.90 0.41
C GLY A 171 16.10 -17.26 0.04
N PRO A 172 16.95 -18.30 -0.14
CA PRO A 172 16.58 -19.53 -0.84
C PRO A 172 15.50 -20.36 -0.16
N GLU A 173 15.39 -20.28 1.17
CA GLU A 173 14.42 -21.02 1.99
C GLU A 173 12.95 -20.76 1.61
N LEU A 174 12.66 -19.61 0.98
CA LEU A 174 11.31 -19.23 0.56
C LEU A 174 11.04 -19.41 -0.94
N GLN A 175 12.01 -19.93 -1.70
CA GLN A 175 11.88 -20.10 -3.15
C GLN A 175 11.17 -21.39 -3.52
N ASN A 176 11.33 -22.45 -2.73
CA ASN A 176 10.69 -23.76 -2.90
C ASN A 176 9.84 -24.07 -1.67
N PRO A 177 8.61 -23.52 -1.54
CA PRO A 177 7.72 -23.95 -0.48
C PRO A 177 7.50 -25.47 -0.63
N PRO A 178 7.59 -26.27 0.46
CA PRO A 178 7.34 -27.69 0.37
C PRO A 178 5.97 -27.92 -0.27
N ALA A 179 5.90 -28.89 -1.19
CA ALA A 179 4.62 -29.32 -1.75
C ALA A 179 3.71 -29.73 -0.59
N SER A 180 2.60 -29.03 -0.44
CA SER A 180 1.54 -29.34 0.54
C SER A 180 0.80 -30.60 0.15
#